data_AF-A0A425W0T5-F1
#
_entry.id   AF-A0A425W0T5-F1
#
_cell.length_a   1.000
_cell.length_b   1.000
_cell.length_c   1.000
_cell.angle_alpha   90.00
_cell.angle_beta   90.00
_cell.angle_gamma   90.00
#
_symmetry.space_group_name_H-M   'P 1'
#
loop_
_entity.id
_entity.type
_entity.pdbx_description
1 polymer ?
#
loop_
_entity_poly.entity_id
_entity_poly.type
_entity_poly.pdbx_seq_one_letter_code
_entity_poly.pdbx_strand_id
1 'polypeptide(L)'
;MPEEERDIYDSSVPVPESYAWDRSGLASARLAEVIDIGSRILSVLLVLAALWFFLAHSDAFSGLGALLALLGAAIILGWGIMLSAASALRRHLWKLAPASRHDSALKLYDGVSGKNPKKAAELLLGMARADVEDGRTGQAAAALSHVDAALLQGDELKLCYLLSFAAAAPGGGKTADDALVRYLAVPAQRFEGFPDEDEARSWLEDGGTEAASAAVKCIRNSKHMHPVAILAISFMLSHSLAFIGMLYGLSTEAGWKLRCGYASAAGFLASISIVVLGILLARAAAKAPLYGRNGKPSKVLRAALGACAVITALCLAFQVAIDGPFMHDGKERMLAEDVPDSYTGQTYDFIAVDWPGYDPDETTTDYWRTRDPFFMEKWSEARYYDSERQQVTM
;
A
#
# COMPACT_ATOMS: atom_id res chain seq x y z
N MET A 1 -19.14 40.69 -7.87
CA MET A 1 -18.26 40.15 -8.92
C MET A 1 -19.15 39.65 -10.04
N PRO A 2 -19.09 40.23 -11.26
CA PRO A 2 -19.74 39.63 -12.42
C PRO A 2 -19.18 38.21 -12.64
N GLU A 3 -19.99 37.31 -13.21
CA GLU A 3 -19.61 35.89 -13.33
C GLU A 3 -18.34 35.64 -14.14
N GLU A 4 -18.02 36.54 -15.07
CA GLU A 4 -16.88 36.45 -15.99
C GLU A 4 -15.51 36.80 -15.33
N GLU A 5 -15.49 37.41 -14.14
CA GLU A 5 -14.27 37.80 -13.43
C GLU A 5 -13.91 36.89 -12.24
N ARG A 6 -14.68 35.83 -11.98
CA ARG A 6 -14.40 34.92 -10.85
C ARG A 6 -13.16 34.08 -11.13
N ASP A 7 -12.15 34.26 -10.28
CA ASP A 7 -10.93 33.45 -10.31
C ASP A 7 -11.24 32.03 -9.84
N ILE A 8 -11.20 31.08 -10.78
CA ILE A 8 -11.48 29.66 -10.53
C ILE A 8 -10.43 28.98 -9.64
N TYR A 9 -9.28 29.63 -9.42
CA TYR A 9 -8.20 29.12 -8.59
C TYR A 9 -8.22 29.68 -7.16
N ASP A 10 -9.17 30.55 -6.82
CA ASP A 10 -9.40 31.00 -5.45
C ASP A 10 -10.34 30.03 -4.73
N SER A 11 -9.81 29.25 -3.79
CA SER A 11 -10.59 28.32 -2.96
C SER A 11 -11.74 28.95 -2.14
N SER A 12 -11.76 30.28 -1.98
CA SER A 12 -12.82 31.00 -1.28
C SER A 12 -14.00 31.36 -2.17
N VAL A 13 -13.85 31.23 -3.49
CA VAL A 13 -14.86 31.58 -4.50
C VAL A 13 -15.33 30.31 -5.21
N PRO A 14 -16.63 29.99 -5.20
CA PRO A 14 -17.12 28.82 -5.91
C PRO A 14 -16.97 29.02 -7.43
N VAL A 15 -16.60 27.94 -8.13
CA VAL A 15 -16.48 27.91 -9.60
C VAL A 15 -17.81 28.38 -10.23
N PRO A 16 -17.79 29.28 -11.23
CA PRO A 16 -19.00 29.77 -11.89
C PRO A 16 -19.88 28.64 -12.45
N GLU A 17 -21.21 28.80 -12.38
CA GLU A 17 -22.15 27.82 -12.96
C GLU A 17 -22.03 27.73 -14.50
N SER A 18 -21.50 28.78 -15.13
CA SER A 18 -21.20 28.84 -16.56
C SER A 18 -19.95 28.06 -16.98
N TYR A 19 -19.18 27.48 -16.03
CA TYR A 19 -17.97 26.72 -16.35
C TYR A 19 -18.31 25.40 -17.08
N ALA A 20 -17.75 25.24 -18.27
CA ALA A 20 -18.00 24.08 -19.13
C ALA A 20 -17.14 22.87 -18.72
N TRP A 21 -17.63 22.09 -17.75
CA TRP A 21 -16.96 20.89 -17.27
C TRP A 21 -16.87 19.77 -18.31
N ASP A 22 -15.71 19.15 -18.43
CA ASP A 22 -15.54 17.87 -19.10
C ASP A 22 -16.09 16.71 -18.26
N ARG A 23 -16.91 15.86 -18.89
CA ARG A 23 -17.53 14.70 -18.25
C ARG A 23 -16.50 13.68 -17.76
N SER A 24 -15.41 13.48 -18.50
CA SER A 24 -14.34 12.56 -18.08
C SER A 24 -13.58 13.07 -16.87
N GLY A 25 -13.32 14.38 -16.78
CA GLY A 25 -12.70 15.00 -15.61
C GLY A 25 -13.56 14.85 -14.36
N LEU A 26 -14.86 15.14 -14.46
CA LEU A 26 -15.81 14.99 -13.35
C LEU A 26 -15.94 13.54 -12.88
N ALA A 27 -16.03 12.58 -13.80
CA ALA A 27 -16.10 11.16 -13.45
C ALA A 27 -14.82 10.69 -12.71
N SER A 28 -13.66 11.19 -13.12
CA SER A 28 -12.37 10.87 -12.51
C SER A 28 -12.21 11.48 -11.11
N ALA A 29 -12.70 12.71 -10.90
CA ALA A 29 -12.75 13.33 -9.57
C ALA A 29 -13.65 12.55 -8.61
N ARG A 30 -14.85 12.14 -9.05
CA ARG A 30 -15.73 11.28 -8.24
C ARG A 30 -15.09 9.93 -7.93
N LEU A 31 -14.44 9.32 -8.91
CA LEU A 31 -13.70 8.07 -8.70
C LEU A 31 -12.59 8.26 -7.65
N ALA A 32 -11.87 9.37 -7.69
CA ALA A 32 -10.82 9.69 -6.72
C ALA A 32 -11.38 9.81 -5.29
N GLU A 33 -12.50 10.51 -5.11
CA GLU A 33 -13.17 10.65 -3.82
C GLU A 33 -13.68 9.31 -3.28
N VAL A 34 -14.35 8.52 -4.12
CA VAL A 34 -14.87 7.19 -3.76
C VAL A 34 -13.72 6.26 -3.35
N ILE A 35 -12.60 6.30 -4.06
CA ILE A 35 -11.42 5.50 -3.73
C ILE A 35 -10.78 5.96 -2.41
N ASP A 36 -10.59 7.26 -2.20
CA ASP A 36 -9.97 7.78 -0.96
C ASP A 36 -10.84 7.47 0.26
N ILE A 37 -12.15 7.74 0.19
CA ILE A 37 -13.09 7.46 1.29
C ILE A 37 -13.26 5.95 1.47
N GLY A 38 -13.49 5.21 0.38
CA GLY A 38 -13.72 3.77 0.41
C GLY A 38 -12.54 2.99 0.97
N SER A 39 -11.31 3.35 0.60
CA SER A 39 -10.11 2.70 1.14
C SER A 39 -9.88 3.00 2.63
N ARG A 40 -10.27 4.18 3.12
CA ARG A 40 -10.26 4.51 4.56
C ARG A 40 -11.29 3.73 5.35
N ILE A 41 -12.53 3.68 4.86
CA ILE A 41 -13.59 2.88 5.49
C ILE A 41 -13.15 1.41 5.54
N LEU A 42 -12.66 0.87 4.44
CA LEU A 42 -12.19 -0.52 4.38
C LEU A 42 -11.04 -0.79 5.36
N SER A 43 -10.08 0.13 5.49
CA SER A 43 -9.00 0.00 6.47
C SER A 43 -9.51 -0.02 7.91
N VAL A 44 -10.52 0.79 8.24
CA VAL A 44 -11.14 0.79 9.58
C VAL A 44 -11.90 -0.52 9.80
N LEU A 45 -12.67 -0.97 8.81
CA LEU A 45 -13.39 -2.24 8.86
C LEU A 45 -12.46 -3.44 9.05
N LEU A 46 -11.29 -3.45 8.40
CA LEU A 46 -10.29 -4.50 8.59
C LEU A 46 -9.77 -4.55 10.03
N VAL A 47 -9.53 -3.39 10.65
CA VAL A 47 -9.11 -3.32 12.06
C VAL A 47 -10.22 -3.79 12.99
N LEU A 48 -11.47 -3.36 12.75
CA LEU A 48 -12.63 -3.82 13.52
C LEU A 48 -12.85 -5.33 13.36
N ALA A 49 -12.68 -5.87 12.15
CA ALA A 49 -12.78 -7.30 11.89
C ALA A 49 -11.68 -8.09 12.61
N ALA A 50 -10.44 -7.61 12.62
CA ALA A 50 -9.34 -8.23 13.36
C ALA A 50 -9.58 -8.21 14.87
N LEU A 51 -10.10 -7.10 15.40
CA LEU A 51 -10.46 -6.98 16.82
C LEU A 51 -11.62 -7.92 17.18
N TRP A 52 -12.66 -7.95 16.35
CA TRP A 52 -13.79 -8.86 16.54
C TRP A 52 -13.36 -10.33 16.47
N PHE A 53 -12.52 -10.68 15.50
CA PHE A 53 -11.94 -12.03 15.39
C PHE A 53 -11.15 -12.43 16.63
N PHE A 54 -10.32 -11.54 17.16
CA PHE A 54 -9.59 -11.77 18.41
C PHE A 54 -10.52 -11.95 19.61
N LEU A 55 -11.54 -11.12 19.74
CA LEU A 55 -12.51 -11.21 20.85
C LEU A 55 -13.36 -12.48 20.77
N ALA A 56 -13.75 -12.88 19.56
CA ALA A 56 -14.52 -14.11 19.32
C ALA A 56 -13.75 -15.39 19.67
N HIS A 57 -12.42 -15.35 19.59
CA HIS A 57 -11.52 -16.47 19.93
C HIS A 57 -10.63 -16.13 21.13
N SER A 58 -11.16 -15.34 22.07
CA SER A 58 -10.42 -14.91 23.26
C SER A 58 -10.08 -16.05 24.23
N ASP A 59 -10.79 -17.18 24.14
CA ASP A 59 -10.48 -18.44 24.79
C ASP A 59 -9.25 -19.14 24.19
N ALA A 60 -9.06 -19.02 22.88
CA ALA A 60 -7.96 -19.64 22.15
C ALA A 60 -6.64 -18.85 22.22
N PHE A 61 -6.68 -17.53 22.38
CA PHE A 61 -5.47 -16.71 22.40
C PHE A 61 -4.90 -16.50 23.82
N SER A 62 -3.60 -16.69 23.97
CA SER A 62 -2.84 -16.27 25.17
C SER A 62 -2.04 -15.00 24.87
N GLY A 63 -2.49 -13.88 25.45
CA GLY A 63 -1.69 -12.67 25.59
C GLY A 63 -1.84 -11.62 24.48
N LEU A 64 -1.25 -10.44 24.75
CA LEU A 64 -1.36 -9.25 23.92
C LEU A 64 -0.62 -9.37 22.56
N GLY A 65 0.33 -10.30 22.44
CA GLY A 65 1.14 -10.47 21.24
C GLY A 65 0.31 -10.82 20.00
N ALA A 66 -0.63 -11.75 20.14
CA ALA A 66 -1.54 -12.16 19.07
C ALA A 66 -2.39 -10.98 18.58
N LEU A 67 -2.96 -10.21 19.52
CA LEU A 67 -3.75 -9.01 19.23
C LEU A 67 -2.93 -7.98 18.45
N LEU A 68 -1.72 -7.65 18.93
CA LEU A 68 -0.87 -6.67 18.28
C LEU A 68 -0.46 -7.11 16.86
N ALA A 69 -0.18 -8.39 16.66
CA ALA A 69 0.15 -8.93 15.34
C ALA A 69 -1.04 -8.87 14.38
N LEU A 70 -2.25 -9.25 14.82
CA LEU A 70 -3.48 -9.18 14.01
C LEU A 70 -3.84 -7.72 13.65
N LEU A 71 -3.78 -6.81 14.61
CA LEU A 71 -4.01 -5.37 14.37
C LEU A 71 -2.95 -4.79 13.44
N GLY A 72 -1.68 -5.12 13.66
CA GLY A 72 -0.58 -4.72 12.77
C GLY A 72 -0.79 -5.22 11.34
N ALA A 73 -1.21 -6.48 11.17
CA ALA A 73 -1.51 -7.05 9.87
C ALA A 73 -2.66 -6.32 9.16
N ALA A 74 -3.74 -6.00 9.89
CA ALA A 74 -4.87 -5.24 9.36
C ALA A 74 -4.46 -3.81 8.93
N ILE A 75 -3.65 -3.13 9.74
CA ILE A 75 -3.13 -1.79 9.43
C ILE A 75 -2.24 -1.83 8.18
N ILE A 76 -1.33 -2.80 8.09
CA ILE A 76 -0.43 -2.96 6.93
C ILE A 76 -1.24 -3.18 5.65
N LEU A 77 -2.26 -4.03 5.69
CA LEU A 77 -3.12 -4.30 4.54
C LEU A 77 -3.94 -3.06 4.15
N GLY A 78 -4.53 -2.37 5.13
CA GLY A 78 -5.28 -1.14 4.93
C GLY A 78 -4.45 -0.04 4.26
N TRP A 79 -3.24 0.22 4.77
CA TRP A 79 -2.29 1.14 4.15
C TRP A 79 -1.87 0.70 2.75
N GLY A 80 -1.67 -0.60 2.55
CA GLY A 80 -1.38 -1.19 1.24
C GLY A 80 -2.46 -0.93 0.20
N ILE A 81 -3.72 -1.12 0.59
CA ILE A 81 -4.88 -0.83 -0.25
C ILE A 81 -4.91 0.66 -0.61
N MET A 82 -4.75 1.56 0.36
CA MET A 82 -4.69 3.01 0.10
C MET A 82 -3.58 3.39 -0.88
N LEU A 83 -2.36 2.91 -0.67
CA LEU A 83 -1.21 3.19 -1.53
C LEU A 83 -1.40 2.63 -2.94
N SER A 84 -1.95 1.42 -3.06
CA SER A 84 -2.23 0.78 -4.34
C SER A 84 -3.31 1.54 -5.11
N ALA A 85 -4.37 1.98 -4.43
CA ALA A 85 -5.47 2.69 -5.05
C ALA A 85 -5.04 4.10 -5.50
N ALA A 86 -4.23 4.80 -4.70
CA ALA A 86 -3.60 6.06 -5.09
C ALA A 86 -2.65 5.89 -6.30
N SER A 87 -1.91 4.78 -6.38
CA SER A 87 -1.08 4.46 -7.55
C SER A 87 -1.93 4.16 -8.80
N ALA A 88 -3.02 3.43 -8.65
CA ALA A 88 -3.96 3.12 -9.73
C ALA A 88 -4.65 4.38 -10.27
N LEU A 89 -5.14 5.24 -9.38
CA LEU A 89 -5.78 6.51 -9.74
C LEU A 89 -4.81 7.41 -10.50
N ARG A 90 -3.58 7.59 -10.01
CA ARG A 90 -2.56 8.38 -10.72
C ARG A 90 -2.34 7.85 -12.14
N ARG A 91 -2.18 6.54 -12.31
CA ARG A 91 -2.01 5.91 -13.63
C ARG A 91 -3.22 6.11 -14.54
N HIS A 92 -4.42 6.13 -13.97
CA HIS A 92 -5.65 6.42 -14.71
C HIS A 92 -5.67 7.87 -15.18
N LEU A 93 -5.38 8.83 -14.28
CA LEU A 93 -5.33 10.25 -14.60
C LEU A 93 -4.31 10.56 -15.72
N TRP A 94 -3.14 9.92 -15.70
CA TRP A 94 -2.12 10.07 -16.75
C TRP A 94 -2.53 9.58 -18.14
N LYS A 95 -3.64 8.83 -18.28
CA LYS A 95 -4.18 8.41 -19.58
C LYS A 95 -5.21 9.39 -20.15
N LEU A 96 -5.67 10.35 -19.34
CA LEU A 96 -6.67 11.33 -19.75
C LEU A 96 -6.04 12.50 -20.49
N ALA A 97 -6.85 13.19 -21.29
CA ALA A 97 -6.44 14.43 -21.94
C ALA A 97 -6.04 15.50 -20.89
N PRO A 98 -5.14 16.45 -21.22
CA PRO A 98 -4.76 17.53 -20.31
C PRO A 98 -5.96 18.29 -19.73
N ALA A 99 -6.91 18.71 -20.56
CA ALA A 99 -8.13 19.39 -20.09
C ALA A 99 -8.93 18.57 -19.07
N SER A 100 -9.13 17.27 -19.32
CA SER A 100 -9.82 16.38 -18.36
C SER A 100 -9.08 16.24 -17.03
N ARG A 101 -7.74 16.29 -17.05
CA ARG A 101 -6.91 16.27 -15.83
C ARG A 101 -7.04 17.57 -15.05
N HIS A 102 -7.06 18.71 -15.75
CA HIS A 102 -7.32 20.02 -15.16
C HIS A 102 -8.66 20.00 -14.42
N ASP A 103 -9.75 19.64 -15.09
CA ASP A 103 -11.09 19.64 -14.51
C ASP A 103 -11.22 18.68 -13.34
N SER A 104 -10.57 17.51 -13.42
CA SER A 104 -10.52 16.57 -12.31
C SER A 104 -9.80 17.17 -11.09
N ALA A 105 -8.71 17.91 -11.30
CA ALA A 105 -7.94 18.53 -10.23
C ALA A 105 -8.68 19.74 -9.65
N LEU A 106 -9.31 20.57 -10.50
CA LEU A 106 -10.13 21.70 -10.10
C LEU A 106 -11.30 21.25 -9.23
N LYS A 107 -11.97 20.15 -9.60
CA LYS A 107 -13.09 19.64 -8.80
C LYS A 107 -12.64 19.15 -7.42
N LEU A 108 -11.47 18.53 -7.33
CA LEU A 108 -10.89 18.10 -6.04
C LEU A 108 -10.42 19.29 -5.21
N TYR A 109 -9.90 20.34 -5.85
CA TYR A 109 -9.46 21.58 -5.23
C TYR A 109 -10.63 22.33 -4.57
N ASP A 110 -11.74 22.51 -5.30
CA ASP A 110 -12.98 23.12 -4.79
C ASP A 110 -13.66 22.26 -3.68
N GLY A 111 -13.31 20.98 -3.60
CA GLY A 111 -13.80 20.03 -2.61
C GLY A 111 -13.02 20.01 -1.29
N VAL A 112 -13.08 18.87 -0.59
CA VAL A 112 -12.39 18.68 0.69
C VAL A 112 -10.86 18.71 0.55
N SER A 113 -10.34 18.40 -0.64
CA SER A 113 -8.89 18.29 -0.85
C SER A 113 -8.18 19.66 -0.88
N GLY A 114 -8.84 20.73 -1.34
CA GLY A 114 -8.28 22.08 -1.29
C GLY A 114 -8.19 22.68 0.12
N LYS A 115 -8.90 22.12 1.10
CA LYS A 115 -8.78 22.55 2.52
C LYS A 115 -7.41 22.22 3.13
N ASN A 116 -6.71 21.23 2.58
CA ASN A 116 -5.36 20.91 3.03
C ASN A 116 -4.36 21.71 2.17
N PRO A 117 -3.57 22.62 2.78
CA PRO A 117 -2.75 23.56 2.02
C PRO A 117 -1.69 22.85 1.16
N LYS A 118 -1.15 21.71 1.62
CA LYS A 118 -0.20 20.93 0.83
C LYS A 118 -0.87 20.28 -0.40
N LYS A 119 -2.03 19.65 -0.20
CA LYS A 119 -2.78 19.04 -1.32
C LYS A 119 -3.29 20.09 -2.30
N ALA A 120 -3.69 21.26 -1.80
CA ALA A 120 -4.08 22.40 -2.61
C ALA A 120 -2.93 22.83 -3.55
N ALA A 121 -1.72 22.98 -3.02
CA ALA A 121 -0.53 23.30 -3.81
C ALA A 121 -0.22 22.22 -4.86
N GLU A 122 -0.31 20.93 -4.50
CA GLU A 122 -0.13 19.81 -5.44
C GLU A 122 -1.19 19.79 -6.57
N LEU A 123 -2.45 20.08 -6.24
CA LEU A 123 -3.55 20.16 -7.21
C LEU A 123 -3.40 21.35 -8.16
N LEU A 124 -3.04 22.53 -7.63
CA LEU A 124 -2.75 23.73 -8.42
C LEU A 124 -1.56 23.52 -9.37
N LEU A 125 -0.50 22.84 -8.90
CA LEU A 125 0.63 22.45 -9.73
C LEU A 125 0.20 21.49 -10.86
N GLY A 126 -0.70 20.55 -10.55
CA GLY A 126 -1.29 19.63 -11.52
C GLY A 126 -2.14 20.33 -12.59
N MET A 127 -2.92 21.34 -12.20
CA MET A 127 -3.72 22.18 -13.11
C MET A 127 -2.81 23.02 -14.01
N ALA A 128 -1.86 23.75 -13.43
CA ALA A 128 -0.90 24.55 -14.18
C ALA A 128 -0.14 23.72 -15.22
N ARG A 129 0.23 22.50 -14.85
CA ARG A 129 0.87 21.56 -15.76
C ARG A 129 -0.05 21.17 -16.92
N ALA A 130 -1.29 20.79 -16.64
CA ALA A 130 -2.26 20.45 -17.67
C ALA A 130 -2.49 21.62 -18.64
N ASP A 131 -2.54 22.85 -18.12
CA ASP A 131 -2.74 24.08 -18.90
C ASP A 131 -1.54 24.39 -19.80
N VAL A 132 -0.31 24.24 -19.31
CA VAL A 132 0.91 24.38 -20.14
C VAL A 132 0.97 23.31 -21.24
N GLU A 133 0.55 22.08 -20.95
CA GLU A 133 0.52 20.99 -21.94
C GLU A 133 -0.51 21.24 -23.06
N ASP A 134 -1.63 21.90 -22.74
CA ASP A 134 -2.70 22.31 -23.66
C ASP A 134 -2.43 23.68 -24.34
N GLY A 135 -1.35 24.38 -23.96
CA GLY A 135 -0.97 25.69 -24.51
C GLY A 135 -1.69 26.89 -23.89
N ARG A 136 -2.43 26.72 -22.80
CA ARG A 136 -3.17 27.78 -22.08
C ARG A 136 -2.30 28.46 -21.03
N THR A 137 -1.24 29.14 -21.46
CA THR A 137 -0.23 29.73 -20.56
C THR A 137 -0.77 30.78 -19.60
N GLY A 138 -1.79 31.55 -19.99
CA GLY A 138 -2.46 32.52 -19.12
C GLY A 138 -3.20 31.88 -17.94
N GLN A 139 -3.86 30.74 -18.17
CA GLN A 139 -4.52 29.95 -17.12
C GLN A 139 -3.49 29.28 -16.20
N ALA A 140 -2.40 28.76 -16.79
CA ALA A 140 -1.29 28.22 -16.01
C ALA A 140 -0.66 29.26 -15.07
N ALA A 141 -0.47 30.51 -15.55
CA ALA A 141 0.06 31.59 -14.73
C ALA A 141 -0.86 31.94 -13.55
N ALA A 142 -2.17 31.98 -13.79
CA ALA A 142 -3.17 32.22 -12.73
C ALA A 142 -3.17 31.10 -11.68
N ALA A 143 -3.14 29.83 -12.11
CA ALA A 143 -3.04 28.70 -11.18
C ALA A 143 -1.77 28.77 -10.32
N LEU A 144 -0.61 29.10 -10.92
CA LEU A 144 0.67 29.20 -10.24
C LEU A 144 0.75 30.36 -9.26
N SER A 145 0.03 31.47 -9.47
CA SER A 145 0.01 32.58 -8.51
C SER A 145 -0.63 32.24 -7.17
N HIS A 146 -1.48 31.20 -7.14
CA HIS A 146 -2.09 30.68 -5.91
C HIS A 146 -1.30 29.54 -5.27
N VAL A 147 -0.20 29.10 -5.89
CA VAL A 147 0.66 28.05 -5.33
C VAL A 147 1.56 28.64 -4.24
N ASP A 148 1.43 28.14 -3.02
CA ASP A 148 2.42 28.41 -1.97
C ASP A 148 3.68 27.55 -2.19
N ALA A 149 4.71 28.16 -2.79
CA ALA A 149 6.00 27.53 -3.04
C ALA A 149 6.71 27.07 -1.76
N ALA A 150 6.38 27.59 -0.57
CA ALA A 150 6.99 27.15 0.69
C ALA A 150 6.54 25.74 1.11
N LEU A 151 5.40 25.27 0.58
CA LEU A 151 4.85 23.93 0.88
C LEU A 151 5.39 22.85 -0.05
N LEU A 152 5.95 23.23 -1.20
CA LEU A 152 6.51 22.31 -2.20
C LEU A 152 7.96 21.96 -1.85
N GLN A 153 8.36 20.71 -2.10
CA GLN A 153 9.72 20.24 -1.79
C GLN A 153 10.38 19.50 -2.96
N GLY A 154 11.69 19.70 -3.12
CA GLY A 154 12.51 18.98 -4.10
C GLY A 154 12.01 19.13 -5.53
N ASP A 155 11.59 18.01 -6.14
CA ASP A 155 11.15 17.99 -7.54
C ASP A 155 9.84 18.74 -7.79
N GLU A 156 8.94 18.82 -6.81
CA GLU A 156 7.68 19.55 -6.95
C GLU A 156 7.94 21.06 -7.05
N LEU A 157 8.89 21.55 -6.26
CA LEU A 157 9.36 22.93 -6.31
C LEU A 157 10.09 23.21 -7.63
N LYS A 158 10.95 22.28 -8.07
CA LYS A 158 11.63 22.38 -9.37
C LYS A 158 10.63 22.43 -10.53
N LEU A 159 9.61 21.58 -10.51
CA LEU A 159 8.52 21.58 -11.49
C LEU A 159 7.74 22.90 -11.45
N CYS A 160 7.46 23.44 -10.26
CA CYS A 160 6.78 24.72 -10.11
C CYS A 160 7.55 25.84 -10.83
N TYR A 161 8.86 25.96 -10.61
CA TYR A 161 9.67 26.98 -11.28
C TYR A 161 9.74 26.81 -12.79
N LEU A 162 9.82 25.57 -13.28
CA LEU A 162 9.79 25.31 -14.72
C LEU A 162 8.43 25.69 -15.34
N LEU A 163 7.32 25.38 -14.66
CA LEU A 163 5.99 25.77 -15.10
C LEU A 163 5.81 27.30 -15.07
N SER A 164 6.35 27.98 -14.05
CA SER A 164 6.38 29.45 -13.99
C SER A 164 7.14 30.05 -15.16
N PHE A 165 8.28 29.47 -15.54
CA PHE A 165 9.00 29.87 -16.75
C PHE A 165 8.17 29.64 -18.01
N ALA A 166 7.62 28.44 -18.21
CA ALA A 166 6.82 28.10 -19.38
C ALA A 166 5.56 28.98 -19.53
N ALA A 167 4.95 29.38 -18.41
CA ALA A 167 3.77 30.25 -18.39
C ALA A 167 4.14 31.72 -18.65
N ALA A 168 5.29 32.20 -18.17
CA ALA A 168 5.72 33.60 -18.30
C ALA A 168 6.50 33.89 -19.60
N ALA A 169 7.14 32.88 -20.20
CA ALA A 169 7.99 33.02 -21.38
C ALA A 169 7.31 33.70 -22.59
N PRO A 170 6.00 33.50 -22.90
CA PRO A 170 5.35 34.20 -24.02
C PRO A 170 5.22 35.72 -23.83
N GLY A 171 5.19 36.20 -22.59
CA GLY A 171 5.12 37.64 -22.28
C GLY A 171 6.49 38.32 -22.23
N GLY A 172 7.56 37.54 -22.12
CA GLY A 172 8.93 38.02 -21.93
C GLY A 172 9.14 38.78 -20.62
N GLY A 173 10.41 38.93 -20.23
CA GLY A 173 10.83 39.83 -19.14
C GLY A 173 11.25 39.14 -17.84
N LYS A 174 11.55 39.98 -16.84
CA LYS A 174 12.25 39.60 -15.59
C LYS A 174 11.59 38.46 -14.80
N THR A 175 10.28 38.26 -14.95
CA THR A 175 9.52 37.21 -14.25
C THR A 175 9.86 35.82 -14.78
N ALA A 176 10.05 35.66 -16.09
CA ALA A 176 10.51 34.42 -16.69
C ALA A 176 11.96 34.13 -16.30
N ASP A 177 12.84 35.13 -16.37
CA ASP A 177 14.25 34.99 -16.01
C ASP A 177 14.43 34.58 -14.55
N ASP A 178 13.72 35.21 -13.61
CA ASP A 178 13.76 34.86 -12.17
C ASP A 178 13.27 33.43 -11.92
N ALA A 179 12.20 33.00 -12.60
CA ALA A 179 11.69 31.63 -12.49
C ALA A 179 12.74 30.60 -12.95
N LEU A 180 13.44 30.87 -14.06
CA LEU A 180 14.45 29.97 -14.58
C LEU A 180 15.70 29.92 -13.68
N VAL A 181 16.14 31.05 -13.15
CA VAL A 181 17.26 31.09 -12.18
C VAL A 181 16.94 30.24 -10.95
N ARG A 182 15.70 30.32 -10.44
CA ARG A 182 15.24 29.48 -9.33
C ARG A 182 15.14 28.00 -9.70
N TYR A 183 14.72 27.67 -10.94
CA TYR A 183 14.73 26.30 -11.45
C TYR A 183 16.15 25.69 -11.43
N LEU A 184 17.15 26.45 -11.89
CA LEU A 184 18.55 26.02 -11.92
C LEU A 184 19.15 25.84 -10.52
N ALA A 185 18.65 26.58 -9.52
CA ALA A 185 19.11 26.47 -8.14
C ALA A 185 18.62 25.18 -7.43
N VAL A 186 17.55 24.54 -7.93
CA VAL A 186 16.98 23.34 -7.30
C VAL A 186 17.51 22.08 -8.01
N PRO A 187 18.24 21.20 -7.31
CA PRO A 187 18.68 19.94 -7.89
C PRO A 187 17.51 18.97 -8.07
N ALA A 188 17.46 18.28 -9.21
CA ALA A 188 16.49 17.20 -9.42
C ALA A 188 16.87 15.98 -8.58
N GLN A 189 15.89 15.31 -7.99
CA GLN A 189 16.08 14.16 -7.10
C GLN A 189 15.48 12.87 -7.66
N ARG A 190 14.18 12.85 -7.96
CA ARG A 190 13.41 11.63 -8.26
C ARG A 190 12.71 11.67 -9.61
N PHE A 191 12.15 12.81 -10.03
CA PHE A 191 11.44 12.90 -11.31
C PHE A 191 12.44 12.76 -12.47
N GLU A 192 12.01 12.02 -13.49
CA GLU A 192 12.80 11.82 -14.71
C GLU A 192 12.31 12.79 -15.80
N GLY A 193 13.20 13.18 -16.70
CA GLY A 193 12.85 14.03 -17.85
C GLY A 193 12.88 15.53 -17.58
N PHE A 194 13.46 15.97 -16.46
CA PHE A 194 13.84 17.38 -16.32
C PHE A 194 14.91 17.74 -17.35
N PRO A 195 14.76 18.89 -18.05
CA PRO A 195 15.77 19.42 -18.96
C PRO A 195 17.14 19.58 -18.28
N ASP A 196 18.19 19.40 -19.07
CA ASP A 196 19.54 19.68 -18.62
C ASP A 196 19.71 21.17 -18.30
N GLU A 197 20.61 21.52 -17.39
CA GLU A 197 20.79 22.91 -16.96
C GLU A 197 21.28 23.80 -18.10
N ASP A 198 22.14 23.27 -18.97
CA ASP A 198 22.65 24.00 -20.14
C ASP A 198 21.59 24.16 -21.23
N GLU A 199 20.73 23.15 -21.42
CA GLU A 199 19.57 23.24 -22.31
C GLU A 199 18.59 24.30 -21.80
N ALA A 200 18.26 24.27 -20.51
CA ALA A 200 17.37 25.25 -19.88
C ALA A 200 17.93 26.68 -20.00
N ARG A 201 19.25 26.88 -19.85
CA ARG A 201 19.90 28.19 -20.02
C ARG A 201 19.77 28.74 -21.44
N SER A 202 19.85 27.88 -22.46
CA SER A 202 19.72 28.30 -23.86
C SER A 202 18.35 28.92 -24.18
N TRP A 203 17.32 28.58 -23.40
CA TRP A 203 15.97 29.13 -23.61
C TRP A 203 15.82 30.60 -23.23
N LEU A 204 16.73 31.15 -22.43
CA LEU A 204 16.81 32.60 -22.16
C LEU A 204 17.20 33.38 -23.41
N GLU A 205 18.04 32.78 -24.26
CA GLU A 205 18.60 33.44 -25.44
C GLU A 205 17.61 33.39 -26.62
N ASP A 206 16.90 32.26 -26.78
CA ASP A 206 16.04 32.00 -27.93
C ASP A 206 14.53 32.19 -27.68
N GLY A 207 14.12 32.60 -26.48
CA GLY A 207 12.69 32.75 -26.13
C GLY A 207 11.94 31.40 -26.15
N GLY A 208 12.58 30.35 -25.61
CA GLY A 208 12.26 28.91 -25.73
C GLY A 208 10.93 28.42 -25.14
N THR A 209 9.83 29.11 -25.42
CA THR A 209 8.45 28.81 -25.00
C THR A 209 8.00 27.40 -25.40
N GLU A 210 8.16 27.04 -26.68
CA GLU A 210 7.79 25.71 -27.18
C GLU A 210 8.67 24.61 -26.60
N ALA A 211 9.97 24.88 -26.43
CA ALA A 211 10.92 23.95 -25.83
C ALA A 211 10.58 23.69 -24.34
N ALA A 212 10.22 24.74 -23.59
CA ALA A 212 9.80 24.62 -22.21
C ALA A 212 8.47 23.85 -22.07
N SER A 213 7.47 24.10 -22.92
CA SER A 213 6.22 23.33 -22.92
C SER A 213 6.44 21.87 -23.32
N ALA A 214 7.31 21.60 -24.31
CA ALA A 214 7.69 20.25 -24.70
C ALA A 214 8.42 19.51 -23.57
N ALA A 215 9.32 20.19 -22.86
CA ALA A 215 10.00 19.65 -21.70
C ALA A 215 9.03 19.26 -20.57
N VAL A 216 8.02 20.09 -20.29
CA VAL A 216 6.99 19.78 -19.29
C VAL A 216 6.25 18.48 -19.62
N LYS A 217 5.99 18.20 -20.91
CA LYS A 217 5.39 16.93 -21.36
C LYS A 217 6.30 15.72 -21.10
N CYS A 218 7.62 15.91 -21.15
CA CYS A 218 8.62 14.88 -20.91
C CYS A 218 8.82 14.55 -19.44
N ILE A 219 8.55 15.50 -18.52
CA ILE A 219 8.75 15.28 -17.08
C ILE A 219 7.76 14.24 -16.57
N ARG A 220 8.26 13.11 -16.12
CA ARG A 220 7.44 12.08 -15.47
C ARG A 220 7.82 11.97 -14.02
N ASN A 221 6.81 11.90 -13.14
CA ASN A 221 7.06 11.46 -11.77
C ASN A 221 7.79 10.11 -11.84
N SER A 222 8.79 9.95 -10.97
CA SER A 222 9.59 8.73 -10.84
C SER A 222 8.69 7.49 -10.93
N LYS A 223 9.17 6.42 -11.56
CA LYS A 223 8.40 5.18 -11.79
C LYS A 223 7.90 4.59 -10.46
N HIS A 224 6.72 5.02 -10.02
CA HIS A 224 6.08 4.46 -8.83
C HIS A 224 5.78 2.98 -9.07
N MET A 225 5.91 2.20 -8.00
CA MET A 225 5.60 0.77 -8.03
C MET A 225 4.19 0.54 -8.59
N HIS A 226 4.06 -0.51 -9.41
CA HIS A 226 2.78 -0.89 -9.97
C HIS A 226 1.77 -1.13 -8.85
N PRO A 227 0.49 -0.69 -8.98
CA PRO A 227 -0.51 -0.85 -7.92
C PRO A 227 -0.62 -2.31 -7.46
N VAL A 228 -0.61 -3.26 -8.39
CA VAL A 228 -0.60 -4.70 -8.08
C VAL A 228 0.62 -5.13 -7.26
N ALA A 229 1.80 -4.57 -7.54
CA ALA A 229 3.01 -4.90 -6.78
C ALA A 229 2.95 -4.35 -5.34
N ILE A 230 2.40 -3.14 -5.16
CA ILE A 230 2.16 -2.56 -3.83
C ILE A 230 1.21 -3.48 -3.05
N LEU A 231 0.08 -3.85 -3.66
CA LEU A 231 -0.92 -4.70 -3.02
C LEU A 231 -0.37 -6.08 -2.68
N ALA A 232 0.38 -6.71 -3.60
CA ALA A 232 0.99 -8.02 -3.36
C ALA A 232 1.97 -8.01 -2.18
N ILE A 233 2.82 -6.99 -2.08
CA ILE A 233 3.77 -6.84 -0.97
C ILE A 233 3.01 -6.63 0.34
N SER A 234 1.99 -5.77 0.36
CA SER A 234 1.17 -5.55 1.55
C SER A 234 0.42 -6.80 1.98
N PHE A 235 -0.08 -7.59 1.04
CA PHE A 235 -0.74 -8.87 1.32
C PHE A 235 0.24 -9.88 1.92
N MET A 236 1.42 -10.05 1.31
CA MET A 236 2.49 -10.92 1.82
C MET A 236 2.88 -10.54 3.25
N LEU A 237 3.09 -9.24 3.51
CA LEU A 237 3.51 -8.75 4.82
C LEU A 237 2.40 -8.90 5.87
N SER A 238 1.17 -8.56 5.51
CA SER A 238 -0.01 -8.73 6.37
C SER A 238 -0.26 -10.19 6.71
N HIS A 239 -0.29 -11.08 5.72
CA HIS A 239 -0.47 -12.53 5.90
C HIS A 239 0.61 -13.13 6.79
N SER A 240 1.88 -12.80 6.53
CA SER A 240 3.00 -13.32 7.32
C SER A 240 2.89 -12.89 8.79
N LEU A 241 2.56 -11.63 9.05
CA LEU A 241 2.40 -11.12 10.41
C LEU A 241 1.18 -11.71 11.11
N ALA A 242 0.04 -11.84 10.42
CA ALA A 242 -1.16 -12.46 10.97
C ALA A 242 -0.92 -13.94 11.29
N PHE A 243 -0.27 -14.69 10.39
CA PHE A 243 0.05 -16.09 10.61
C PHE A 243 0.98 -16.30 11.79
N ILE A 244 2.06 -15.52 11.90
CA ILE A 244 2.97 -15.55 13.06
C ILE A 244 2.20 -15.20 14.35
N GLY A 245 1.32 -14.19 14.28
CA GLY A 245 0.47 -13.81 15.40
C GLY A 245 -0.47 -14.92 15.87
N MET A 246 -1.05 -15.67 14.94
CA MET A 246 -1.88 -16.83 15.26
C MET A 246 -1.04 -18.00 15.78
N LEU A 247 0.07 -18.31 15.12
CA LEU A 247 0.90 -19.47 15.45
C LEU A 247 1.48 -19.40 16.86
N TYR A 248 2.06 -18.26 17.24
CA TYR A 248 2.69 -18.07 18.56
C TYR A 248 1.75 -17.44 19.59
N GLY A 249 0.57 -17.01 19.17
CA GLY A 249 -0.40 -16.33 20.02
C GLY A 249 -1.38 -17.27 20.73
N LEU A 250 -1.45 -18.53 20.33
CA LEU A 250 -2.40 -19.50 20.89
C LEU A 250 -1.99 -20.00 22.27
N SER A 251 -2.99 -20.25 23.12
CA SER A 251 -2.85 -20.81 24.45
C SER A 251 -2.61 -22.32 24.38
N THR A 252 -1.40 -22.73 24.01
CA THR A 252 -1.02 -24.15 23.96
C THR A 252 -1.17 -24.84 25.31
N GLU A 253 -0.97 -24.11 26.42
CA GLU A 253 -1.20 -24.58 27.79
C GLU A 253 -2.68 -24.92 28.07
N ALA A 254 -3.60 -24.17 27.46
CA ALA A 254 -5.04 -24.43 27.55
C ALA A 254 -5.51 -25.49 26.53
N GLY A 255 -4.59 -26.08 25.76
CA GLY A 255 -4.88 -27.14 24.81
C GLY A 255 -5.29 -26.67 23.41
N TRP A 256 -5.07 -25.39 23.06
CA TRP A 256 -5.37 -24.87 21.72
C TRP A 256 -4.22 -25.07 20.74
N LYS A 257 -4.55 -25.45 19.51
CA LYS A 257 -3.61 -25.60 18.38
C LYS A 257 -4.28 -25.13 17.08
N LEU A 258 -3.49 -24.75 16.08
CA LEU A 258 -4.02 -24.49 14.74
C LEU A 258 -4.47 -25.79 14.08
N ARG A 259 -5.55 -25.74 13.29
CA ARG A 259 -5.98 -26.83 12.41
C ARG A 259 -4.85 -27.17 11.44
N CYS A 260 -4.59 -28.45 11.23
CA CYS A 260 -3.45 -28.92 10.44
C CYS A 260 -3.53 -28.40 9.00
N GLY A 261 -4.70 -28.55 8.36
CA GLY A 261 -4.89 -28.07 6.98
C GLY A 261 -4.64 -26.57 6.82
N TYR A 262 -5.08 -25.77 7.78
CA TYR A 262 -4.83 -24.33 7.80
C TYR A 262 -3.36 -24.01 8.06
N ALA A 263 -2.76 -24.59 9.11
CA ALA A 263 -1.36 -24.36 9.48
C ALA A 263 -0.40 -24.74 8.35
N SER A 264 -0.67 -25.83 7.63
CA SER A 264 0.13 -26.22 6.47
C SER A 264 0.02 -25.21 5.34
N ALA A 265 -1.19 -24.93 4.86
CA ALA A 265 -1.40 -24.07 3.69
C ALA A 265 -0.96 -22.61 3.97
N ALA A 266 -1.43 -22.04 5.09
CA ALA A 266 -1.12 -20.67 5.47
C ALA A 266 0.35 -20.51 5.86
N GLY A 267 0.95 -21.51 6.51
CA GLY A 267 2.34 -21.48 6.92
C GLY A 267 3.32 -21.60 5.75
N PHE A 268 3.08 -22.48 4.78
CA PHE A 268 3.88 -22.49 3.54
C PHE A 268 3.81 -21.16 2.81
N LEU A 269 2.61 -20.58 2.70
CA LEU A 269 2.43 -19.27 2.08
C LEU A 269 3.17 -18.16 2.84
N ALA A 270 3.15 -18.19 4.18
CA ALA A 270 3.88 -17.23 5.02
C ALA A 270 5.40 -17.39 4.85
N SER A 271 5.94 -18.61 4.90
CA SER A 271 7.36 -18.88 4.70
C SER A 271 7.85 -18.39 3.34
N ILE A 272 7.16 -18.72 2.24
CA ILE A 272 7.53 -18.25 0.90
C ILE A 272 7.44 -16.71 0.83
N SER A 273 6.39 -16.12 1.41
CA SER A 273 6.20 -14.67 1.46
C SER A 273 7.36 -13.95 2.16
N ILE A 274 7.82 -14.46 3.30
CA ILE A 274 8.95 -13.90 4.06
C ILE A 274 10.24 -13.93 3.22
N VAL A 275 10.52 -15.03 2.52
CA VAL A 275 11.70 -15.11 1.64
C VAL A 275 11.62 -14.08 0.52
N VAL A 276 10.48 -13.98 -0.16
CA VAL A 276 10.27 -13.00 -1.24
C VAL A 276 10.44 -11.56 -0.71
N LEU A 277 9.85 -11.24 0.44
CA LEU A 277 9.99 -9.94 1.09
C LEU A 277 11.44 -9.63 1.46
N GLY A 278 12.20 -10.60 1.98
CA GLY A 278 13.62 -10.47 2.28
C GLY A 278 14.47 -10.13 1.05
N ILE A 279 14.21 -10.80 -0.07
CA ILE A 279 14.87 -10.52 -1.36
C ILE A 279 14.52 -9.12 -1.87
N LEU A 280 13.24 -8.72 -1.79
CA LEU A 280 12.79 -7.39 -2.19
C LEU A 280 13.43 -6.30 -1.33
N LEU A 281 13.52 -6.52 -0.01
CA LEU A 281 14.16 -5.61 0.93
C LEU A 281 15.66 -5.46 0.63
N ALA A 282 16.37 -6.57 0.38
CA ALA A 282 17.78 -6.53 0.00
C ALA A 282 18.00 -5.78 -1.33
N ARG A 283 17.10 -5.97 -2.31
CA ARG A 283 17.15 -5.25 -3.59
C ARG A 283 16.87 -3.75 -3.42
N ALA A 284 15.96 -3.38 -2.53
CA ALA A 284 15.69 -1.98 -2.20
C ALA A 284 16.89 -1.34 -1.49
N ALA A 285 17.46 -2.02 -0.49
CA ALA A 285 18.65 -1.56 0.25
C ALA A 285 19.89 -1.41 -0.65
N ALA A 286 20.08 -2.29 -1.64
CA ALA A 286 21.16 -2.17 -2.61
C ALA A 286 21.05 -0.90 -3.47
N LYS A 287 19.82 -0.46 -3.76
CA LYS A 287 19.53 0.74 -4.57
C LYS A 287 19.44 2.03 -3.76
N ALA A 288 19.25 1.95 -2.44
CA ALA A 288 19.14 3.12 -1.59
C ALA A 288 20.47 3.90 -1.57
N PRO A 289 20.45 5.23 -1.81
CA PRO A 289 21.63 6.06 -1.63
C PRO A 289 21.97 6.15 -0.14
N LEU A 290 23.14 5.65 0.26
CA LEU A 290 23.68 5.92 1.58
C LEU A 290 24.24 7.34 1.58
N TYR A 291 23.66 8.21 2.43
CA TYR A 291 24.05 9.61 2.56
C TYR A 291 25.58 9.75 2.67
N GLY A 292 26.18 10.52 1.75
CA GLY A 292 27.57 11.00 1.87
C GLY A 292 28.71 10.04 1.50
N ARG A 293 28.46 8.81 1.00
CA ARG A 293 29.57 7.91 0.62
C ARG A 293 29.26 7.09 -0.63
N ASN A 294 29.58 7.60 -1.82
CA ASN A 294 29.62 6.82 -3.07
C ASN A 294 31.01 6.19 -3.31
N GLY A 295 31.60 5.59 -2.27
CA GLY A 295 32.91 4.92 -2.35
C GLY A 295 32.81 3.39 -2.37
N LYS A 296 33.92 2.70 -2.72
CA LYS A 296 34.06 1.24 -2.57
C LYS A 296 33.55 0.68 -1.22
N PRO A 297 33.84 1.28 -0.05
CA PRO A 297 33.37 0.73 1.23
C PRO A 297 31.85 0.81 1.42
N SER A 298 31.14 1.76 0.79
CA SER A 298 29.68 1.82 0.89
C SER A 298 28.97 0.80 0.00
N LYS A 299 29.61 0.37 -1.10
CA LYS A 299 29.13 -0.75 -1.92
C LYS A 299 29.21 -2.07 -1.15
N VAL A 300 30.33 -2.30 -0.46
CA VAL A 300 30.52 -3.48 0.40
C VAL A 300 29.50 -3.48 1.55
N LEU A 301 29.30 -2.33 2.21
CA LEU A 301 28.31 -2.23 3.29
C LEU A 301 26.87 -2.52 2.81
N ARG A 302 26.46 -2.00 1.65
CA ARG A 302 25.13 -2.32 1.06
C ARG A 302 24.98 -3.80 0.74
N ALA A 303 26.02 -4.40 0.17
CA ALA A 303 26.00 -5.84 -0.13
C ALA A 303 25.91 -6.68 1.15
N ALA A 304 26.67 -6.32 2.19
CA ALA A 304 26.63 -6.98 3.49
C ALA A 304 25.24 -6.85 4.16
N LEU A 305 24.67 -5.63 4.21
CA LEU A 305 23.33 -5.40 4.76
C LEU A 305 22.26 -6.17 3.98
N GLY A 306 22.36 -6.19 2.65
CA GLY A 306 21.45 -6.96 1.80
C GLY A 306 21.56 -8.46 2.07
N ALA A 307 22.78 -9.00 2.20
CA ALA A 307 23.01 -10.40 2.54
C ALA A 307 22.45 -10.74 3.93
N CYS A 308 22.69 -9.90 4.94
CA CYS A 308 22.12 -10.07 6.27
C CYS A 308 20.58 -10.10 6.23
N ALA A 309 19.95 -9.18 5.50
CA ALA A 309 18.49 -9.15 5.36
C ALA A 309 17.94 -10.45 4.73
N VAL A 310 18.61 -10.98 3.70
CA VAL A 310 18.23 -12.27 3.09
C VAL A 310 18.42 -13.43 4.06
N ILE A 311 19.56 -13.50 4.76
CA ILE A 311 19.84 -14.57 5.72
C ILE A 311 18.82 -14.55 6.86
N THR A 312 18.52 -13.38 7.43
CA THR A 312 17.49 -13.23 8.47
C THR A 312 16.11 -13.67 7.96
N ALA A 313 15.74 -13.28 6.74
CA ALA A 313 14.47 -13.71 6.14
C ALA A 313 14.42 -15.22 5.90
N LEU A 314 15.52 -15.84 5.46
CA LEU A 314 15.61 -17.29 5.29
C LEU A 314 15.49 -18.03 6.63
N CYS A 315 16.21 -17.59 7.66
CA CYS A 315 16.12 -18.18 8.99
C CYS A 315 14.70 -18.05 9.56
N LEU A 316 14.08 -16.88 9.43
CA LEU A 316 12.70 -16.65 9.89
C LEU A 316 11.71 -17.50 9.11
N ALA A 317 11.82 -17.56 7.78
CA ALA A 317 10.96 -18.39 6.94
C ALA A 317 11.09 -19.88 7.27
N PHE A 318 12.31 -20.34 7.56
CA PHE A 318 12.57 -21.71 7.99
C PHE A 318 11.97 -22.01 9.35
N GLN A 319 12.13 -21.11 10.33
CA GLN A 319 11.47 -21.25 11.64
C GLN A 319 9.95 -21.34 11.50
N VAL A 320 9.35 -20.44 10.71
CA VAL A 320 7.90 -20.45 10.43
C VAL A 320 7.48 -21.73 9.70
N ALA A 321 8.33 -22.29 8.84
CA ALA A 321 8.05 -23.55 8.16
C ALA A 321 8.07 -24.74 9.13
N ILE A 322 8.99 -24.76 10.09
CA ILE A 322 9.03 -25.78 11.14
C ILE A 322 7.80 -25.67 12.01
N ASP A 323 7.60 -24.51 12.64
CA ASP A 323 6.56 -24.33 13.65
C ASP A 323 5.14 -24.39 13.05
N GLY A 324 4.99 -23.98 11.79
CA GLY A 324 3.76 -24.10 11.02
C GLY A 324 3.64 -25.46 10.35
N PRO A 325 3.90 -25.57 9.03
CA PRO A 325 3.55 -26.75 8.24
C PRO A 325 4.17 -28.05 8.74
N PHE A 326 5.42 -28.08 9.20
CA PHE A 326 6.07 -29.34 9.58
C PHE A 326 5.65 -29.86 10.96
N MET A 327 5.28 -28.99 11.90
CA MET A 327 4.72 -29.40 13.20
C MET A 327 3.20 -29.63 13.18
N HIS A 328 2.59 -29.48 12.00
CA HIS A 328 1.16 -29.60 11.74
C HIS A 328 0.89 -30.54 10.54
N ASP A 329 1.71 -31.57 10.36
CA ASP A 329 1.63 -32.55 9.27
C ASP A 329 0.69 -33.74 9.57
N GLY A 330 -0.02 -33.69 10.70
CA GLY A 330 -0.97 -34.71 11.13
C GLY A 330 -2.15 -34.85 10.18
N LYS A 331 -2.63 -36.08 10.02
CA LYS A 331 -3.79 -36.39 9.18
C LYS A 331 -5.07 -36.26 9.99
N GLU A 332 -5.88 -35.26 9.64
CA GLU A 332 -7.17 -35.03 10.29
C GLU A 332 -8.25 -36.00 9.77
N ARG A 333 -8.97 -36.62 10.69
CA ARG A 333 -10.09 -37.52 10.43
C ARG A 333 -11.30 -37.06 11.23
N MET A 334 -12.36 -36.66 10.53
CA MET A 334 -13.62 -36.28 11.14
C MET A 334 -14.27 -37.50 11.81
N LEU A 335 -14.63 -37.38 13.09
CA LEU A 335 -15.26 -38.45 13.87
C LEU A 335 -16.77 -38.26 13.96
N ALA A 336 -17.21 -37.07 14.34
CA ALA A 336 -18.61 -36.67 14.45
C ALA A 336 -18.74 -35.18 14.15
N GLU A 337 -19.84 -34.80 13.50
CA GLU A 337 -20.15 -33.43 13.12
C GLU A 337 -21.34 -32.93 13.92
N ASP A 338 -21.39 -31.61 14.12
CA ASP A 338 -22.52 -30.91 14.72
C ASP A 338 -22.97 -31.45 16.10
N VAL A 339 -22.03 -31.85 16.95
CA VAL A 339 -22.38 -32.40 18.27
C VAL A 339 -22.58 -31.27 19.29
N PRO A 340 -23.77 -31.16 19.92
CA PRO A 340 -24.03 -30.14 20.93
C PRO A 340 -23.32 -30.49 22.24
N ASP A 341 -22.52 -29.55 22.74
CA ASP A 341 -21.91 -29.62 24.05
C ASP A 341 -22.93 -29.22 25.13
N SER A 342 -23.15 -30.12 26.09
CA SER A 342 -24.11 -29.95 27.18
C SER A 342 -23.72 -28.84 28.15
N TYR A 343 -22.43 -28.47 28.23
CA TYR A 343 -21.91 -27.46 29.16
C TYR A 343 -21.99 -26.05 28.60
N THR A 344 -21.65 -25.87 27.32
CA THR A 344 -21.57 -24.54 26.70
C THR A 344 -22.77 -24.21 25.83
N GLY A 345 -23.59 -25.20 25.47
CA GLY A 345 -24.70 -25.06 24.52
C GLY A 345 -24.23 -24.80 23.08
N GLN A 346 -22.93 -24.95 22.82
CA GLN A 346 -22.33 -24.76 21.51
C GLN A 346 -22.18 -26.08 20.78
N THR A 347 -22.09 -25.99 19.46
CA THR A 347 -21.93 -27.16 18.60
C THR A 347 -20.47 -27.29 18.18
N TYR A 348 -19.95 -28.52 18.25
CA TYR A 348 -18.56 -28.84 17.92
C TYR A 348 -18.47 -30.00 16.94
N ASP A 349 -17.46 -29.95 16.10
CA ASP A 349 -16.99 -31.07 15.30
C ASP A 349 -15.84 -31.77 16.04
N PHE A 350 -15.91 -33.09 16.15
CA PHE A 350 -14.89 -33.92 16.79
C PHE A 350 -13.97 -34.55 15.77
N ILE A 351 -12.66 -34.44 16.01
CA ILE A 351 -11.63 -34.79 15.04
C ILE A 351 -10.55 -35.61 15.74
N ALA A 352 -10.13 -36.70 15.10
CA ALA A 352 -8.90 -37.40 15.42
C ALA A 352 -7.78 -36.87 14.50
N VAL A 353 -6.60 -36.65 15.07
CA VAL A 353 -5.41 -36.27 14.30
C VAL A 353 -4.35 -37.35 14.50
N ASP A 354 -4.01 -38.03 13.42
CA ASP A 354 -2.97 -39.05 13.39
C ASP A 354 -1.63 -38.38 13.07
N TRP A 355 -0.75 -38.31 14.07
CA TRP A 355 0.59 -37.75 13.94
C TRP A 355 1.59 -38.84 13.55
N PRO A 356 2.41 -38.64 12.50
CA PRO A 356 3.48 -39.56 12.18
C PRO A 356 4.56 -39.54 13.28
N GLY A 357 4.94 -40.72 13.76
CA GLY A 357 6.07 -40.90 14.67
C GLY A 357 7.42 -40.83 13.93
N TYR A 358 8.50 -41.05 14.67
CA TYR A 358 9.83 -41.18 14.07
C TYR A 358 9.96 -42.46 13.24
N ASP A 359 9.27 -43.53 13.67
CA ASP A 359 9.07 -44.75 12.90
C ASP A 359 7.83 -44.57 11.99
N PRO A 360 7.92 -44.83 10.66
CA PRO A 360 6.78 -44.75 9.75
C PRO A 360 5.56 -45.59 10.16
N ASP A 361 5.79 -46.66 10.93
CA ASP A 361 4.75 -47.56 11.40
C ASP A 361 4.16 -47.13 12.76
N GLU A 362 4.74 -46.13 13.42
CA GLU A 362 4.25 -45.57 14.68
C GLU A 362 3.42 -44.32 14.43
N THR A 363 2.12 -44.38 14.74
CA THR A 363 1.22 -43.22 14.66
C THR A 363 0.65 -42.91 16.03
N THR A 364 0.74 -41.64 16.44
CA THR A 364 0.11 -41.17 17.68
C THR A 364 -1.18 -40.43 17.34
N THR A 365 -2.32 -40.95 17.80
CA THR A 365 -3.62 -40.30 17.59
C THR A 365 -3.97 -39.41 18.78
N ASP A 366 -4.10 -38.10 18.53
CA ASP A 366 -4.68 -37.16 19.48
C ASP A 366 -6.12 -36.82 19.07
N TYR A 367 -6.94 -36.49 20.07
CA TYR A 367 -8.36 -36.19 19.89
C TYR A 367 -8.65 -34.72 20.19
N TRP A 368 -9.44 -34.10 19.33
CA TRP A 368 -9.68 -32.66 19.31
C TRP A 368 -11.15 -32.36 19.06
N ARG A 369 -11.57 -31.14 19.43
CA ARG A 369 -12.83 -30.53 19.02
C ARG A 369 -12.57 -29.22 18.30
N THR A 370 -13.46 -28.83 17.40
CA THR A 370 -13.36 -27.55 16.68
C THR A 370 -14.72 -26.94 16.41
N ARG A 371 -14.77 -25.62 16.23
CA ARG A 371 -15.95 -24.85 15.82
C ARG A 371 -15.73 -24.11 14.50
N ASP A 372 -14.48 -24.08 14.03
CA ASP A 372 -14.05 -23.16 12.99
C ASP A 372 -12.90 -23.77 12.18
N PRO A 373 -12.60 -23.26 10.98
CA PRO A 373 -11.57 -23.86 10.13
C PRO A 373 -10.13 -23.54 10.58
N PHE A 374 -9.93 -22.76 11.63
CA PHE A 374 -8.62 -22.22 12.02
C PHE A 374 -8.03 -22.91 13.25
N PHE A 375 -8.86 -23.19 14.26
CA PHE A 375 -8.41 -23.64 15.58
C PHE A 375 -9.02 -24.98 15.97
N MET A 376 -8.29 -25.70 16.81
CA MET A 376 -8.75 -26.93 17.45
C MET A 376 -8.30 -26.96 18.90
N GLU A 377 -9.17 -27.47 19.75
CA GLU A 377 -8.96 -27.59 21.19
C GLU A 377 -8.85 -29.07 21.56
N LYS A 378 -7.85 -29.41 22.38
CA LYS A 378 -7.61 -30.79 22.79
C LYS A 378 -8.80 -31.29 23.62
N TRP A 379 -9.40 -32.40 23.20
CA TRP A 379 -10.59 -32.96 23.84
C TRP A 379 -10.53 -34.49 23.88
N SER A 380 -10.15 -35.06 25.03
CA SER A 380 -9.91 -36.49 25.17
C SER A 380 -11.17 -37.35 25.01
N GLU A 381 -12.35 -36.83 25.34
CA GLU A 381 -13.62 -37.55 25.21
C GLU A 381 -14.01 -37.82 23.75
N ALA A 382 -13.41 -37.12 22.79
CA ALA A 382 -13.65 -37.40 21.37
C ALA A 382 -13.20 -38.82 20.96
N ARG A 383 -12.37 -39.49 21.77
CA ARG A 383 -12.03 -40.91 21.60
C ARG A 383 -13.25 -41.83 21.59
N TYR A 384 -14.33 -41.49 22.30
CA TYR A 384 -15.54 -42.32 22.33
C TYR A 384 -16.16 -42.49 20.93
N TYR A 385 -16.23 -41.40 20.16
CA TYR A 385 -16.77 -41.43 18.78
C TYR A 385 -15.90 -42.25 17.82
N ASP A 386 -14.59 -42.30 18.05
CA ASP A 386 -13.69 -43.13 17.26
C ASP A 386 -13.92 -44.63 17.52
N SER A 387 -14.11 -45.00 18.79
CA SER A 387 -14.39 -46.38 19.19
C SER A 387 -15.74 -46.89 18.68
N GLU A 388 -16.80 -46.06 18.72
CA GLU A 388 -18.11 -46.41 18.14
C GLU A 388 -18.02 -46.62 16.64
N ARG A 389 -17.29 -45.75 15.94
CA ARG A 389 -17.11 -45.89 14.49
C ARG A 389 -16.38 -47.18 14.13
N GLN A 390 -15.32 -47.55 14.87
CA GLN A 390 -14.59 -48.80 14.64
C GLN A 390 -15.48 -50.03 14.81
N GLN A 391 -16.41 -50.03 15.77
CA GLN A 391 -17.38 -51.11 15.97
C GLN A 391 -18.39 -51.26 14.83
N VAL A 392 -18.71 -50.18 14.11
CA VAL A 392 -19.64 -50.22 12.96
C VAL A 392 -18.95 -50.70 11.66
N THR A 393 -17.61 -50.63 11.59
CA THR A 393 -16.81 -51.06 10.42
C THR A 393 -16.28 -52.49 10.48
N MET A 394 -16.43 -53.18 11.62
CA MET A 394 -16.22 -54.64 11.75
C MET A 394 -17.52 -55.38 11.48
#